data_AF-A0A3D2LCH1-F1
#
_entry.id   AF-A0A3D2LCH1-F1
#
_cell.length_a   1.000
_cell.length_b   1.000
_cell.length_c   1.000
_cell.angle_alpha   90.00
_cell.angle_beta   90.00
_cell.angle_gamma   90.00
#
_symmetry.space_group_name_H-M   'P 1'
#
loop_
_entity.id
_entity.type
_entity.pdbx_description
1 polymer ?
#
loop_
_entity_poly.entity_id
_entity_poly.type
_entity_poly.pdbx_seq_one_letter_code
_entity_poly.pdbx_strand_id
1 'polypeptide(L)' 'EAAQVSGADALTTIKAAAVDWQKPDFPLGGADALAAGLSGPDVGAVLRTLEQSWVASDFSLTRDELVARLNS' A
#
# COMPACT_ATOMS: atom_id res chain seq x y z
N GLU A 1 16.61 -27.78 -18.93
CA GLU A 1 16.95 -28.07 -17.52
C GLU A 1 15.99 -27.29 -16.65
N ALA A 2 14.94 -27.94 -16.16
CA ALA A 2 13.93 -27.30 -15.30
C ALA A 2 14.27 -27.70 -13.86
N ALA A 3 14.94 -26.81 -13.13
CA ALA A 3 15.22 -27.02 -11.72
C ALA A 3 13.90 -26.92 -10.95
N GLN A 4 13.40 -28.06 -10.51
CA GLN A 4 12.19 -28.16 -9.71
C GLN A 4 12.53 -27.72 -8.29
N VAL A 5 12.17 -26.48 -7.92
CA VAL A 5 12.33 -25.97 -6.56
C VAL A 5 11.52 -26.88 -5.63
N SER A 6 12.20 -27.52 -4.68
CA SER A 6 11.53 -28.38 -3.70
C SER A 6 10.59 -27.54 -2.83
N GLY A 7 9.44 -28.09 -2.44
CA GLY A 7 8.50 -27.37 -1.56
C GLY A 7 9.13 -26.92 -0.24
N ALA A 8 10.18 -27.61 0.22
CA ALA A 8 10.96 -27.22 1.39
C ALA A 8 11.79 -25.94 1.16
N ASP A 9 12.35 -25.76 -0.04
CA ASP A 9 13.11 -24.55 -0.41
C ASP A 9 12.17 -23.35 -0.51
N ALA A 10 11.03 -23.52 -1.18
CA ALA A 10 10.01 -22.47 -1.31
C ALA A 10 9.47 -22.01 0.06
N LEU A 11 9.17 -22.95 0.95
CA LEU A 11 8.73 -22.64 2.31
C LEU A 11 9.82 -21.88 3.10
N THR A 12 11.08 -22.27 2.95
CA THR A 12 12.22 -21.62 3.63
C THR A 12 12.39 -20.18 3.15
N THR A 13 12.26 -19.93 1.84
CA THR A 13 12.32 -18.58 1.26
C THR A 13 11.17 -17.69 1.75
N ILE A 14 9.93 -18.19 1.71
CA ILE A 14 8.75 -17.43 2.16
C ILE A 14 8.87 -17.11 3.66
N LYS A 15 9.31 -18.09 4.46
CA LYS A 15 9.53 -17.90 5.90
C LYS A 15 10.57 -16.83 6.17
N ALA A 16 11.69 -16.83 5.45
CA ALA A 16 12.74 -15.83 5.60
C ALA A 16 12.22 -14.41 5.26
N ALA A 17 11.48 -14.26 4.15
CA ALA A 17 10.90 -12.98 3.76
C ALA A 17 9.85 -12.45 4.78
N ALA A 18 9.11 -13.36 5.42
CA ALA A 18 8.08 -12.99 6.40
C ALA A 18 8.63 -12.54 7.76
N VAL A 19 9.84 -12.97 8.15
CA VAL A 19 10.42 -12.66 9.47
C VAL A 19 10.67 -11.16 9.64
N ASP A 20 11.14 -10.50 8.59
CA ASP A 20 11.51 -9.07 8.64
C ASP A 20 10.40 -8.14 8.14
N TRP A 21 9.26 -8.69 7.71
CA TRP A 21 8.18 -7.88 7.17
C TRP A 21 7.59 -6.97 8.26
N GLN A 22 7.68 -5.67 8.03
CA GLN A 22 7.02 -4.65 8.85
C GLN A 22 5.81 -4.13 8.09
N LYS A 23 4.66 -4.05 8.77
CA LYS A 23 3.46 -3.43 8.19
C LYS A 23 3.80 -1.99 7.80
N PRO A 24 3.67 -1.62 6.51
CA PRO A 24 3.88 -0.24 6.10
C PRO A 24 2.81 0.68 6.69
N ASP A 25 3.17 1.94 6.92
CA ASP A 25 2.21 3.00 7.27
C ASP A 25 1.65 3.64 6.01
N PHE A 26 0.34 3.92 6.01
CA PHE A 26 -0.31 4.58 4.88
C PHE A 26 0.25 6.00 4.72
N PRO A 27 0.77 6.37 3.54
CA PRO A 27 1.58 7.58 3.40
C PRO A 27 0.77 8.87 3.24
N LEU A 28 -0.56 8.87 3.31
CA LEU A 28 -1.39 10.09 3.26
C LEU A 28 -2.15 10.35 4.56
N GLY A 29 -2.32 11.63 4.87
CA GLY A 29 -3.10 12.07 6.04
C GLY A 29 -4.17 13.10 5.70
N GLY A 30 -4.90 13.53 6.74
CA GLY A 30 -5.95 14.56 6.61
C GLY A 30 -5.42 15.88 6.03
N ALA A 31 -4.17 16.25 6.32
CA ALA A 31 -3.56 17.45 5.77
C ALA A 31 -3.44 17.41 4.24
N ASP A 32 -3.15 16.24 3.66
CA ASP A 32 -3.06 16.05 2.21
C ASP A 32 -4.42 16.19 1.53
N ALA A 33 -5.45 15.59 2.14
CA ALA A 33 -6.82 15.72 1.66
C ALA A 33 -7.32 17.17 1.73
N LEU A 34 -7.02 17.89 2.82
CA LEU A 34 -7.35 19.31 2.96
C LEU A 34 -6.60 20.17 1.94
N ALA A 35 -5.32 19.87 1.66
CA ALA A 35 -4.53 20.55 0.64
C ALA A 35 -5.06 20.32 -0.78
N ALA A 36 -5.66 19.15 -1.03
CA ALA A 36 -6.38 18.83 -2.27
C ALA A 36 -7.78 19.50 -2.36
N GLY A 37 -8.19 20.27 -1.34
CA GLY A 37 -9.47 20.98 -1.33
C GLY A 37 -10.66 20.16 -0.81
N LEU A 38 -10.44 18.94 -0.29
CA LEU A 38 -11.48 18.16 0.35
C LEU A 38 -11.84 18.75 1.72
N SER A 39 -13.08 18.55 2.16
CA SER A 39 -13.53 19.07 3.45
C SER A 39 -14.61 18.20 4.08
N GLY A 40 -14.69 18.21 5.42
CA GLY A 40 -15.73 17.50 6.15
C GLY A 40 -15.68 15.97 5.97
N PRO A 41 -16.84 15.29 5.86
CA PRO A 41 -16.90 13.83 5.82
C PRO A 41 -16.20 13.21 4.60
N ASP A 42 -16.06 13.98 3.51
CA ASP A 42 -15.44 13.51 2.26
C ASP A 42 -13.95 13.24 2.42
N VAL A 43 -13.27 13.94 3.34
CA VAL A 43 -11.85 13.71 3.66
C VAL A 43 -11.62 12.25 4.07
N GLY A 44 -12.43 11.76 5.01
CA GLY A 44 -12.31 10.38 5.49
C GLY A 44 -12.71 9.35 4.45
N ALA A 45 -13.74 9.66 3.65
CA ALA A 45 -14.21 8.76 2.60
C ALA A 45 -13.14 8.56 1.51
N VAL A 46 -12.57 9.65 0.99
CA VAL A 46 -11.56 9.59 -0.07
C VAL A 46 -10.27 8.96 0.43
N LEU A 47 -9.79 9.33 1.63
CA LEU A 47 -8.58 8.73 2.21
C LEU A 47 -8.74 7.20 2.37
N ARG A 48 -9.92 6.73 2.77
CA ARG A 48 -10.20 5.29 2.90
C ARG A 48 -10.20 4.57 1.55
N THR A 49 -10.72 5.20 0.49
CA THR A 49 -10.65 4.64 -0.87
C THR A 49 -9.21 4.55 -1.38
N LEU A 50 -8.38 5.54 -1.07
CA LEU A 50 -6.96 5.55 -1.43
C LEU A 50 -6.17 4.50 -0.64
N GLU A 51 -6.45 4.35 0.65
CA GLU A 51 -5.87 3.29 1.48
C GLU A 51 -6.20 1.91 0.92
N GLN A 52 -7.45 1.66 0.52
CA GLN A 52 -7.84 0.41 -0.14
C GLN A 52 -7.08 0.16 -1.43
N SER A 53 -6.88 1.20 -2.24
CA SER A 53 -6.10 1.11 -3.48
C SER A 53 -4.62 0.78 -3.22
N TRP A 54 -4.06 1.36 -2.15
CA TRP A 54 -2.69 1.11 -1.72
C TRP A 54 -2.51 -0.31 -1.18
N VAL A 55 -3.43 -0.80 -0.35
CA VAL A 55 -3.44 -2.20 0.10
C VAL A 55 -3.57 -3.17 -1.08
N ALA A 56 -4.45 -2.88 -2.04
CA ALA A 56 -4.62 -3.71 -3.24
C ALA A 56 -3.39 -3.74 -4.16
N SER A 57 -2.47 -2.78 -4.00
CA SER A 57 -1.20 -2.71 -4.73
C SER A 57 -0.04 -3.42 -4.02
N ASP A 58 -0.33 -4.20 -2.98
CA ASP A 58 0.68 -4.76 -2.07
C ASP A 58 1.59 -3.66 -1.48
N PHE A 59 0.99 -2.53 -1.11
CA PHE A 59 1.66 -1.37 -0.52
C PHE A 59 2.70 -0.69 -1.43
N SER A 60 2.66 -0.91 -2.74
CA SER A 60 3.63 -0.37 -3.70
C SER A 60 3.35 1.08 -4.12
N LEU A 61 2.11 1.56 -4.03
CA LEU A 61 1.79 2.95 -4.41
C LEU A 61 2.50 3.94 -3.48
N THR A 62 3.19 4.89 -4.11
CA THR A 62 3.92 5.97 -3.45
C THR A 62 2.99 7.11 -3.03
N ARG A 63 3.48 7.98 -2.16
CA ARG A 63 2.76 9.20 -1.75
C ARG A 63 2.36 10.04 -2.97
N ASP A 64 3.28 10.27 -3.91
CA ASP A 64 3.04 11.10 -5.09
C ASP A 64 1.95 10.51 -6.00
N GLU A 65 1.95 9.18 -6.20
CA GLU A 65 0.90 8.50 -6.97
C GLU A 65 -0.48 8.60 -6.29
N LEU A 66 -0.51 8.52 -4.96
CA LEU A 66 -1.76 8.66 -4.20
C LEU A 66 -2.25 10.12 -4.19
N VAL A 67 -1.34 11.11 -4.15
CA VAL A 67 -1.69 12.54 -4.30
C VAL A 67 -2.18 12.84 -5.71
N ALA A 68 -1.60 12.24 -6.75
CA ALA A 68 -2.10 12.39 -8.11
C ALA A 68 -3.55 11.92 -8.24
N ARG A 69 -3.94 10.86 -7.50
CA ARG A 69 -5.32 10.35 -7.43
C ARG A 69 -6.25 11.20 -6.56
N LEU A 70 -5.73 12.04 -5.66
CA LEU A 70 -6.52 13.01 -4.91
C LEU A 70 -6.97 14.19 -5.79
N ASN A 71 -6.11 14.58 -6.74
CA ASN A 71 -6.31 15.76 -7.58
C ASN A 71 -6.96 15.44 -8.94
N SER A 72 -7.25 14.16 -9.23
CA SER A 72 -7.87 13.68 -10.47
C SER A 72 -9.39 13.59 -10.34
#